data_AF-A0A1E3GRS5-F1
#
_entry.id   AF-A0A1E3GRS5-F1
#
_cell.length_a   1.000
_cell.length_b   1.000
_cell.length_c   1.000
_cell.angle_alpha   90.00
_cell.angle_beta   90.00
_cell.angle_gamma   90.00
#
_symmetry.space_group_name_H-M   'P 1'
#
loop_
_entity.id
_entity.type
_entity.pdbx_description
1 polymer ?
#
loop_
_entity_poly.entity_id
_entity_poly.type
_entity_poly.pdbx_seq_one_letter_code
_entity_poly.pdbx_strand_id
1 'polypeptide(L)'
;MELVALPFVTAIALMGMIASQKPEHAHVATLMGGISALIGLSYIGFSLWKTYQLWSETATLANAIELATPILLSLGFIPFLYAWRAYVAYSDMFATIPIFGIDKSLVPYARWLAISRIGVDLELLERWRKAIQAVQPRNKAELKHSLDGLLSLKKREATPPVVQPQDGWSPYLAMQFLADYGVETGHYHHSFDDEWFASSSMREIGSGINLSNNLAYYIEGTQHAATSLKVKLNVNNPDEAGTAEDIFIGHAMHLLERAMSLNAAERLKMRIATLETFEAEIPYGHILLSREDFVGGIKGGYSRRFEIRRGALQTSD
;
A
#
# COMPACT_ATOMS: atom_id res chain seq x y z
N MET A 1 -4.64 -51.36 -16.98
CA MET A 1 -6.04 -51.45 -16.50
C MET A 1 -6.67 -50.07 -16.36
N GLU A 2 -5.99 -49.05 -15.82
CA GLU A 2 -6.53 -47.67 -15.71
C GLU A 2 -6.94 -47.04 -17.05
N LEU A 3 -6.16 -47.26 -18.11
CA LEU A 3 -6.42 -46.70 -19.45
C LEU A 3 -7.74 -47.21 -20.08
N VAL A 4 -8.19 -48.41 -19.70
CA VAL A 4 -9.44 -49.00 -20.18
C VAL A 4 -10.61 -48.65 -19.26
N ALA A 5 -10.40 -48.53 -17.94
CA ALA A 5 -11.49 -48.21 -17.01
C ALA A 5 -11.97 -46.75 -17.10
N LEU A 6 -11.05 -45.82 -17.32
CA LEU A 6 -11.32 -44.37 -17.36
C LEU A 6 -12.41 -43.97 -18.36
N PRO A 7 -12.42 -44.42 -19.63
CA PRO A 7 -13.48 -44.04 -20.58
C PRO A 7 -14.87 -44.59 -20.19
N PHE A 8 -14.95 -45.78 -19.59
CA PHE A 8 -16.23 -46.36 -19.18
C PHE A 8 -16.83 -45.66 -17.96
N VAL A 9 -16.00 -45.33 -16.97
CA VAL A 9 -16.44 -44.55 -15.80
C VAL A 9 -16.89 -43.15 -16.23
N THR A 10 -16.16 -42.53 -17.16
CA THR A 10 -16.53 -41.23 -17.73
C THR A 10 -17.86 -41.29 -18.47
N ALA A 11 -18.09 -42.34 -19.28
CA ALA A 11 -19.37 -42.54 -19.97
C ALA A 11 -20.54 -42.72 -19.00
N ILE A 12 -20.38 -43.52 -17.94
CA ILE A 12 -21.41 -43.74 -16.90
C ILE A 12 -21.74 -42.42 -16.17
N ALA A 13 -20.71 -41.63 -15.81
CA ALA A 13 -20.90 -40.34 -15.16
C ALA A 13 -21.65 -39.33 -16.06
N LEU A 14 -21.28 -39.25 -17.34
CA LEU A 14 -21.94 -38.39 -18.32
C LEU A 14 -23.38 -38.82 -18.59
N MET A 15 -23.66 -40.12 -18.70
CA MET A 15 -25.01 -40.65 -18.86
C MET A 15 -25.88 -40.34 -17.63
N GLY A 16 -25.34 -40.46 -16.41
CA GLY A 16 -26.03 -40.05 -15.19
C GLY A 16 -26.34 -38.55 -15.15
N MET A 17 -25.39 -37.72 -15.57
CA MET A 17 -25.56 -36.26 -15.64
C MET A 17 -26.62 -35.85 -16.68
N ILE A 18 -26.60 -36.42 -17.88
CA ILE A 18 -27.60 -36.13 -18.93
C ILE A 18 -28.99 -36.61 -18.51
N ALA A 19 -29.09 -37.80 -17.90
CA ALA A 19 -30.36 -38.33 -17.40
C ALA A 19 -30.97 -37.47 -16.29
N SER A 20 -30.16 -36.74 -15.51
CA SER A 20 -30.64 -35.86 -14.44
C SER A 20 -31.34 -34.58 -14.94
N GLN A 21 -31.18 -34.22 -16.22
CA GLN A 21 -31.75 -32.99 -16.78
C GLN A 21 -33.25 -33.10 -17.12
N LYS A 22 -33.81 -34.32 -17.22
CA LYS A 22 -35.22 -34.55 -17.54
C LYS A 22 -35.88 -35.39 -16.45
N PRO A 23 -37.04 -34.98 -15.90
CA PRO A 23 -37.70 -35.72 -14.80
C PRO A 23 -38.14 -37.14 -15.23
N GLU A 24 -38.37 -37.36 -16.52
CA GLU A 24 -38.71 -38.66 -17.11
C GLU A 24 -37.60 -39.72 -16.97
N HIS A 25 -36.34 -39.31 -16.76
CA HIS A 25 -35.18 -40.20 -16.65
C HIS A 25 -34.57 -40.26 -15.23
N ALA A 26 -35.30 -39.78 -14.22
CA ALA A 26 -34.84 -39.72 -12.83
C ALA A 26 -34.34 -41.08 -12.27
N HIS A 27 -34.98 -42.19 -12.68
CA HIS A 27 -34.57 -43.54 -12.27
C HIS A 27 -33.19 -43.92 -12.83
N VAL A 28 -32.89 -43.53 -14.07
CA VAL A 28 -31.60 -43.79 -14.72
C VAL A 28 -30.50 -42.95 -14.08
N ALA A 29 -30.79 -41.68 -13.76
CA ALA A 29 -29.85 -40.80 -13.06
C ALA A 29 -29.47 -41.37 -11.67
N THR A 30 -30.47 -41.87 -10.93
CA THR A 30 -30.25 -42.49 -9.62
C THR A 30 -29.42 -43.78 -9.73
N LEU A 31 -29.73 -44.63 -10.72
CA LEU A 31 -28.97 -45.87 -10.97
C LEU A 31 -27.52 -45.58 -11.34
N MET A 32 -27.28 -44.67 -12.29
CA MET A 32 -25.93 -44.31 -12.72
C MET A 32 -25.14 -43.65 -11.58
N GLY A 33 -25.78 -42.80 -10.78
CA GLY A 33 -25.17 -42.22 -9.57
C GLY A 33 -24.78 -43.29 -8.55
N GLY A 34 -25.63 -44.29 -8.33
CA GLY A 34 -25.34 -45.43 -7.46
C GLY A 34 -24.17 -46.27 -7.98
N ILE A 35 -24.11 -46.53 -9.28
CA ILE A 35 -22.99 -47.26 -9.91
C ILE A 35 -21.69 -46.46 -9.80
N SER A 36 -21.70 -45.16 -10.10
CA SER A 36 -20.52 -44.30 -9.94
C SER A 36 -20.04 -44.24 -8.49
N ALA A 37 -20.96 -44.16 -7.53
CA ALA A 37 -20.62 -44.20 -6.10
C ALA A 37 -20.02 -45.55 -5.69
N LEU A 38 -20.57 -46.67 -6.17
CA LEU A 38 -20.05 -48.02 -5.92
C LEU A 38 -18.64 -48.20 -6.52
N ILE A 39 -18.42 -47.68 -7.73
CA ILE A 39 -17.10 -47.69 -8.36
C ILE A 39 -16.13 -46.84 -7.53
N GLY A 40 -16.50 -45.62 -7.15
CA GLY A 40 -15.66 -44.76 -6.31
C GLY A 40 -15.30 -45.40 -4.97
N LEU A 41 -16.29 -45.97 -4.27
CA LEU A 41 -16.09 -46.66 -3.00
C LEU A 41 -15.24 -47.92 -3.16
N SER A 42 -15.40 -48.68 -4.24
CA SER A 42 -14.58 -49.86 -4.48
C SER A 42 -13.11 -49.49 -4.75
N TYR A 43 -12.83 -48.40 -5.48
CA TYR A 43 -11.48 -47.88 -5.64
C TYR A 43 -10.86 -47.41 -4.32
N ILE A 44 -11.60 -46.64 -3.51
CA ILE A 44 -11.13 -46.18 -2.19
C ILE A 44 -10.87 -47.37 -1.28
N GLY A 45 -11.81 -48.31 -1.20
CA GLY A 45 -11.69 -49.53 -0.38
C GLY A 45 -10.51 -50.39 -0.82
N PHE A 46 -10.34 -50.61 -2.12
CA PHE A 46 -9.19 -51.33 -2.67
C PHE A 46 -7.87 -50.63 -2.37
N SER A 47 -7.81 -49.31 -2.52
CA SER A 47 -6.63 -48.50 -2.20
C SER A 47 -6.25 -48.60 -0.72
N LEU A 48 -7.22 -48.46 0.18
CA LEU A 48 -7.01 -48.61 1.62
C LEU A 48 -6.58 -50.03 1.99
N TRP A 49 -7.22 -51.05 1.41
CA TRP A 49 -6.87 -52.45 1.64
C TRP A 49 -5.44 -52.77 1.20
N LYS A 50 -5.05 -52.29 0.01
CA LYS A 50 -3.68 -52.43 -0.50
C LYS A 50 -2.67 -51.67 0.36
N THR A 51 -3.03 -50.46 0.81
CA THR A 51 -2.19 -49.63 1.71
C THR A 51 -1.97 -50.33 3.05
N TYR A 52 -2.99 -50.97 3.61
CA TYR A 52 -2.88 -51.74 4.85
C TYR A 52 -2.00 -53.00 4.68
N GLN A 53 -2.16 -53.75 3.58
CA GLN A 53 -1.32 -54.93 3.32
C GLN A 53 0.16 -54.59 3.14
N LEU A 54 0.44 -53.51 2.42
CA LEU A 54 1.81 -53.04 2.19
C LEU A 54 2.24 -52.01 3.24
N TRP A 55 1.60 -51.93 4.41
CA TRP A 55 1.90 -50.89 5.40
C TRP A 55 3.38 -50.87 5.82
N SER A 56 3.97 -52.06 5.99
CA SER A 56 5.40 -52.19 6.33
C SER A 56 6.36 -51.74 5.21
N GLU A 57 5.92 -51.78 3.95
CA GLU A 57 6.68 -51.34 2.77
C GLU A 57 6.38 -49.88 2.39
N THR A 58 5.20 -49.37 2.76
CA THR A 58 4.71 -48.03 2.42
C THR A 58 4.99 -46.99 3.52
N ALA A 59 5.00 -47.38 4.80
CA ALA A 59 5.31 -46.50 5.93
C ALA A 59 6.82 -46.34 6.14
N THR A 60 7.57 -46.06 5.07
CA THR A 60 9.01 -45.76 5.14
C THR A 60 9.25 -44.26 5.24
N LEU A 61 10.37 -43.86 5.85
CA LEU A 61 10.79 -42.46 5.89
C LEU A 61 10.99 -41.89 4.47
N ALA A 62 11.42 -42.71 3.51
CA ALA A 62 11.58 -42.31 2.12
C ALA A 62 10.26 -41.84 1.51
N ASN A 63 9.19 -42.64 1.63
CA ASN A 63 7.87 -42.28 1.11
C ASN A 63 7.28 -41.05 1.83
N ALA A 64 7.54 -40.89 3.13
CA ALA A 64 7.14 -39.70 3.87
C ALA A 64 7.86 -38.43 3.37
N ILE A 65 9.16 -38.53 3.07
CA ILE A 65 9.94 -37.44 2.47
C ILE A 65 9.45 -37.16 1.05
N GLU A 66 9.17 -38.16 0.22
CA GLU A 66 8.63 -37.98 -1.13
C GLU A 66 7.29 -37.23 -1.11
N LEU A 67 6.39 -37.59 -0.19
CA LEU A 67 5.12 -36.90 0.00
C LEU A 67 5.31 -35.46 0.50
N ALA A 68 6.26 -35.25 1.41
CA ALA A 68 6.58 -33.93 1.96
C ALA A 68 7.40 -33.06 0.99
N THR A 69 8.10 -33.65 0.02
CA THR A 69 9.04 -32.94 -0.87
C THR A 69 8.39 -31.77 -1.60
N PRO A 70 7.22 -31.91 -2.26
CA PRO A 70 6.56 -30.77 -2.90
C PRO A 70 6.18 -29.66 -1.91
N ILE A 71 5.80 -30.01 -0.68
CA ILE A 71 5.44 -29.05 0.38
C ILE A 71 6.70 -28.33 0.86
N LEU A 72 7.76 -29.07 1.16
CA LEU A 72 9.05 -28.52 1.60
C LEU A 72 9.69 -27.64 0.53
N LEU A 73 9.60 -28.04 -0.74
CA LEU A 73 10.06 -27.22 -1.87
C LEU A 73 9.22 -25.95 -1.99
N SER A 74 7.90 -26.03 -1.87
CA SER A 74 7.01 -24.86 -1.92
C SER A 74 7.31 -23.89 -0.77
N LEU A 75 7.47 -24.40 0.45
CA LEU A 75 7.81 -23.60 1.63
C LEU A 75 9.23 -23.03 1.54
N GLY A 76 10.19 -23.80 1.03
CA GLY A 76 11.58 -23.38 0.81
C GLY A 76 11.74 -22.41 -0.36
N PHE A 77 10.79 -22.38 -1.28
CA PHE A 77 10.78 -21.42 -2.39
C PHE A 77 10.52 -19.99 -1.92
N ILE A 78 9.73 -19.79 -0.86
CA ILE A 78 9.45 -18.46 -0.31
C ILE A 78 10.72 -17.74 0.20
N PRO A 79 11.54 -18.32 1.10
CA PRO A 79 12.78 -17.66 1.54
C PRO A 79 13.79 -17.51 0.39
N PHE A 80 13.80 -18.44 -0.58
CA PHE A 80 14.60 -18.29 -1.80
C PHE A 80 14.17 -17.07 -2.62
N LEU A 81 12.87 -16.89 -2.88
CA LEU A 81 12.33 -15.74 -3.60
C LEU A 81 12.65 -14.43 -2.88
N TYR A 82 12.58 -14.43 -1.55
CA TYR A 82 12.91 -13.26 -0.76
C TYR A 82 14.41 -12.91 -0.85
N ALA A 83 15.30 -13.90 -0.75
CA ALA A 83 16.73 -13.72 -0.93
C ALA A 83 17.07 -13.23 -2.35
N TRP A 84 16.39 -13.77 -3.36
CA TRP A 84 16.52 -13.32 -4.74
C TRP A 84 16.09 -11.86 -4.91
N ARG A 85 14.94 -11.47 -4.35
CA ARG A 85 14.47 -10.08 -4.35
C ARG A 85 15.49 -9.15 -3.71
N ALA A 86 16.06 -9.54 -2.57
CA ALA A 86 17.11 -8.75 -1.91
C ALA A 86 18.36 -8.62 -2.80
N TYR A 87 18.82 -9.72 -3.39
CA TYR A 87 19.94 -9.70 -4.34
C TYR A 87 19.71 -8.73 -5.50
N VAL A 88 18.53 -8.78 -6.14
CA VAL A 88 18.17 -7.89 -7.25
C VAL A 88 18.14 -6.43 -6.81
N ALA A 89 17.51 -6.11 -5.67
CA ALA A 89 17.44 -4.74 -5.15
C ALA A 89 18.82 -4.13 -4.87
N TYR A 90 19.73 -4.91 -4.28
CA TYR A 90 21.12 -4.49 -4.10
C TYR A 90 21.84 -4.30 -5.43
N SER A 91 21.67 -5.23 -6.37
CA SER A 91 22.31 -5.13 -7.69
C SER A 91 21.84 -3.89 -8.46
N ASP A 92 20.55 -3.61 -8.48
CA ASP A 92 19.97 -2.45 -9.17
C ASP A 92 20.45 -1.12 -8.57
N MET A 93 20.41 -0.98 -7.24
CA MET A 93 20.88 0.21 -6.55
C MET A 93 22.35 0.51 -6.86
N PHE A 94 23.25 -0.46 -6.68
CA PHE A 94 24.69 -0.22 -6.84
C PHE A 94 25.16 -0.18 -8.30
N ALA A 95 24.38 -0.74 -9.24
CA ALA A 95 24.61 -0.53 -10.67
C ALA A 95 24.24 0.90 -11.11
N THR A 96 23.24 1.51 -10.48
CA THR A 96 22.75 2.85 -10.86
C THR A 96 23.47 4.00 -10.14
N ILE A 97 24.06 3.78 -8.97
CA ILE A 97 24.79 4.82 -8.20
C ILE A 97 25.84 5.60 -9.02
N PRO A 98 26.72 4.96 -9.82
CA PRO A 98 27.67 5.70 -10.65
C PRO A 98 27.03 6.58 -11.72
N ILE A 99 25.80 6.26 -12.15
CA ILE A 99 25.05 7.03 -13.14
C ILE A 99 24.58 8.36 -12.54
N PHE A 100 24.36 8.42 -11.23
CA PHE A 100 23.91 9.60 -10.51
C PHE A 100 25.03 10.57 -10.09
N GLY A 101 26.23 10.43 -10.66
CA GLY A 101 27.36 11.35 -10.42
C GLY A 101 28.21 11.04 -9.19
N ILE A 102 28.01 9.88 -8.56
CA ILE A 102 28.81 9.44 -7.40
C ILE A 102 30.08 8.76 -7.86
N ASP A 103 31.19 9.08 -7.19
CA ASP A 103 32.48 8.45 -7.45
C ASP A 103 32.39 6.93 -7.26
N LYS A 104 32.80 6.19 -8.30
CA LYS A 104 32.88 4.72 -8.31
C LYS A 104 33.72 4.18 -7.15
N SER A 105 34.69 4.95 -6.65
CA SER A 105 35.52 4.58 -5.49
C SER A 105 34.71 4.42 -4.18
N LEU A 106 33.54 5.07 -4.08
CA LEU A 106 32.68 5.03 -2.90
C LEU A 106 31.72 3.84 -2.91
N VAL A 107 31.46 3.23 -4.06
CA VAL A 107 30.47 2.15 -4.24
C VAL A 107 30.75 0.92 -3.35
N PRO A 108 31.99 0.40 -3.23
CA PRO A 108 32.25 -0.74 -2.35
C PRO A 108 31.94 -0.42 -0.89
N TYR A 109 32.26 0.79 -0.44
CA TYR A 109 31.97 1.24 0.92
C TYR A 109 30.47 1.44 1.15
N ALA A 110 29.75 1.99 0.17
CA ALA A 110 28.30 2.11 0.20
C ALA A 110 27.62 0.74 0.31
N ARG A 111 28.10 -0.24 -0.46
CA ARG A 111 27.59 -1.62 -0.41
C ARG A 111 27.83 -2.27 0.95
N TRP A 112 29.01 -2.09 1.52
CA TRP A 112 29.30 -2.59 2.87
C TRP A 112 28.39 -1.94 3.93
N LEU A 113 28.14 -0.64 3.85
CA LEU A 113 27.22 0.07 4.74
C LEU A 113 25.77 -0.46 4.61
N ALA A 114 25.27 -0.64 3.39
CA ALA A 114 23.93 -1.21 3.19
C ALA A 114 23.82 -2.61 3.80
N ILE A 115 24.75 -3.53 3.47
CA ILE A 115 24.70 -4.91 3.97
C ILE A 115 24.77 -4.93 5.51
N SER A 116 25.67 -4.16 6.10
CA SER A 116 25.92 -4.20 7.55
C SER A 116 24.87 -3.48 8.40
N ARG A 117 24.21 -2.44 7.87
CA ARG A 117 23.30 -1.58 8.67
C ARG A 117 21.86 -1.56 8.20
N ILE A 118 21.59 -1.86 6.92
CA ILE A 118 20.24 -1.97 6.35
C ILE A 118 19.81 -3.43 6.31
N GLY A 119 20.71 -4.33 5.86
CA GLY A 119 20.43 -5.75 5.76
C GLY A 119 19.32 -6.05 4.75
N VAL A 120 18.24 -6.68 5.19
CA VAL A 120 17.11 -7.10 4.33
C VAL A 120 15.98 -6.08 4.25
N ASP A 121 16.13 -4.90 4.87
CA ASP A 121 15.14 -3.84 4.79
C ASP A 121 15.21 -3.13 3.43
N LEU A 122 14.46 -3.65 2.47
CA LEU A 122 14.46 -3.16 1.09
C LEU A 122 13.82 -1.78 0.93
N GLU A 123 12.91 -1.42 1.83
CA GLU A 123 12.30 -0.09 1.84
C GLU A 123 13.33 0.95 2.28
N LEU A 124 14.05 0.67 3.37
CA LEU A 124 15.14 1.52 3.85
C LEU A 124 16.27 1.63 2.82
N LEU A 125 16.57 0.53 2.11
CA LEU A 125 17.56 0.53 1.01
C LEU A 125 17.16 1.51 -0.10
N GLU A 126 15.91 1.45 -0.56
CA GLU A 126 15.40 2.34 -1.60
C GLU A 126 15.31 3.80 -1.13
N ARG A 127 14.90 4.04 0.12
CA ARG A 127 14.94 5.38 0.73
C ARG A 127 16.36 5.94 0.79
N TRP A 128 17.35 5.09 1.11
CA TRP A 128 18.75 5.50 1.14
C TRP A 128 19.28 5.80 -0.26
N ARG A 129 18.93 5.00 -1.26
CA ARG A 129 19.24 5.26 -2.68
C ARG A 129 18.77 6.64 -3.11
N LYS A 130 17.52 7.01 -2.82
CA LYS A 130 16.95 8.33 -3.14
C LYS A 130 17.69 9.46 -2.41
N ALA A 131 17.98 9.28 -1.12
CA ALA A 131 18.74 10.26 -0.34
C ALA A 131 20.16 10.47 -0.89
N ILE A 132 20.82 9.39 -1.29
CA ILE A 132 22.13 9.42 -1.96
C ILE A 132 22.04 10.19 -3.28
N GLN A 133 21.02 9.96 -4.10
CA GLN A 133 20.82 10.64 -5.39
C GLN A 133 20.60 12.15 -5.22
N ALA A 134 19.87 12.56 -4.18
CA ALA A 134 19.59 13.96 -3.89
C ALA A 134 20.81 14.71 -3.34
N VAL A 135 21.52 14.13 -2.37
CA VAL A 135 22.64 14.79 -1.68
C VAL A 135 23.96 14.67 -2.44
N GLN A 136 24.11 13.60 -3.24
CA GLN A 136 25.34 13.26 -3.99
C GLN A 136 26.61 13.31 -3.12
N PRO A 137 26.75 12.39 -2.13
CA PRO A 137 27.89 12.39 -1.21
C PRO A 137 29.24 12.29 -1.94
N ARG A 138 30.17 13.17 -1.57
CA ARG A 138 31.50 13.28 -2.21
C ARG A 138 32.58 12.45 -1.55
N ASN A 139 32.32 11.96 -0.34
CA ASN A 139 33.30 11.18 0.43
C ASN A 139 32.61 10.15 1.35
N LYS A 140 33.43 9.28 1.96
CA LYS A 140 32.95 8.23 2.89
C LYS A 140 32.25 8.79 4.12
N ALA A 141 32.62 9.98 4.60
CA ALA A 141 32.01 10.59 5.78
C ALA A 141 30.60 11.08 5.48
N GLU A 142 30.40 11.79 4.37
CA GLU A 142 29.08 12.23 3.89
C GLU A 142 28.14 11.05 3.59
N LEU A 143 28.67 9.97 3.00
CA LEU A 143 27.91 8.77 2.71
C LEU A 143 27.46 8.04 4.00
N LYS A 144 28.34 7.99 5.02
CA LYS A 144 27.96 7.46 6.33
C LYS A 144 26.94 8.36 7.01
N HIS A 145 27.11 9.68 6.92
CA HIS A 145 26.21 10.67 7.50
C HIS A 145 24.80 10.60 6.90
N SER A 146 24.68 10.39 5.58
CA SER A 146 23.37 10.22 4.93
C SER A 146 22.61 9.00 5.46
N LEU A 147 23.32 7.88 5.68
CA LEU A 147 22.73 6.69 6.28
C LEU A 147 22.38 6.89 7.76
N ASP A 148 23.26 7.51 8.54
CA ASP A 148 23.01 7.83 9.95
C ASP A 148 21.78 8.75 10.11
N GLY A 149 21.64 9.74 9.23
CA GLY A 149 20.47 10.62 9.16
C GLY A 149 19.18 9.85 8.89
N LEU A 150 19.21 8.93 7.91
CA LEU A 150 18.05 8.10 7.57
C LEU A 150 17.68 7.11 8.69
N LEU A 151 18.65 6.48 9.33
CA LEU A 151 18.41 5.59 10.47
C LEU A 151 17.82 6.37 11.67
N SER A 152 18.29 7.59 11.90
CA SER A 152 17.74 8.48 12.92
C SER A 152 16.32 8.92 12.58
N LEU A 153 16.03 9.15 11.29
CA LEU A 153 14.66 9.40 10.81
C LEU A 153 13.75 8.20 11.06
N LYS A 154 14.17 6.98 10.68
CA LYS A 154 13.40 5.75 10.93
C LYS A 154 13.12 5.52 12.42
N LYS A 155 14.07 5.85 13.29
CA LYS A 155 13.86 5.78 14.75
C LYS A 155 12.78 6.77 15.22
N ARG A 156 12.74 7.98 14.66
CA ARG A 156 11.68 8.97 14.95
C ARG A 156 10.33 8.55 14.39
N GLU A 157 10.29 7.87 13.25
CA GLU A 157 9.06 7.28 12.70
C GLU A 157 8.48 6.20 13.63
N ALA A 158 9.35 5.32 14.17
CA ALA A 158 8.94 4.26 15.10
C ALA A 158 8.54 4.78 16.48
N THR A 159 8.99 5.97 16.88
CA THR A 159 8.62 6.62 18.14
C THR A 159 8.45 8.12 17.88
N PRO A 160 7.27 8.54 17.37
CA PRO A 160 7.01 9.91 17.00
C PRO A 160 7.24 10.87 18.18
N PRO A 161 8.00 11.96 18.00
CA PRO A 161 8.17 12.95 19.05
C PRO A 161 6.84 13.65 19.34
N VAL A 162 6.64 14.01 20.60
CA VAL A 162 5.54 14.88 21.01
C VAL A 162 5.87 16.30 20.58
N VAL A 163 5.00 16.89 19.76
CA VAL A 163 5.10 18.27 19.29
C VAL A 163 4.03 19.09 20.02
N GLN A 164 4.42 20.25 20.55
CA GLN A 164 3.45 21.13 21.21
C GLN A 164 2.54 21.78 20.15
N PRO A 165 1.23 21.98 20.42
CA PRO A 165 0.31 22.53 19.44
C PRO A 165 0.72 23.88 18.84
N GLN A 166 1.49 24.67 19.59
CA GLN A 166 2.05 25.96 19.16
C GLN A 166 3.16 25.86 18.10
N ASP A 167 3.78 24.68 17.97
CA ASP A 167 4.86 24.39 17.03
C ASP A 167 4.35 23.57 15.83
N GLY A 168 3.13 23.03 15.90
CA GLY A 168 2.49 22.25 14.86
C GLY A 168 2.01 20.87 15.31
N TRP A 169 2.11 19.89 14.43
CA TRP A 169 1.80 18.49 14.68
C TRP A 169 3.04 17.61 14.54
N SER A 170 3.04 16.45 15.20
CA SER A 170 4.00 15.40 14.90
C SER A 170 3.80 14.95 13.45
N PRO A 171 4.80 15.09 12.55
CA PRO A 171 4.62 14.75 11.14
C PRO A 171 4.17 13.30 10.95
N TYR A 172 4.72 12.39 11.76
CA TYR A 172 4.46 10.96 11.67
C TYR A 172 3.04 10.57 12.07
N LEU A 173 2.45 11.29 13.04
CA LEU A 173 1.03 11.13 13.37
C LEU A 173 0.14 11.75 12.29
N ALA A 174 0.53 12.91 11.76
CA ALA A 174 -0.23 13.61 10.72
C ALA A 174 -0.35 12.77 9.44
N MET A 175 0.69 12.01 9.06
CA MET A 175 0.64 11.08 7.91
C MET A 175 -0.55 10.10 7.96
N GLN A 176 -1.04 9.80 9.16
CA GLN A 176 -2.12 8.83 9.41
C GLN A 176 -3.49 9.49 9.63
N PHE A 177 -3.60 10.82 9.60
CA PHE A 177 -4.87 11.50 9.91
C PHE A 177 -6.00 11.16 8.95
N LEU A 178 -5.71 10.79 7.70
CA LEU A 178 -6.71 10.38 6.72
C LEU A 178 -6.60 8.90 6.29
N ALA A 179 -5.90 8.07 7.06
CA ALA A 179 -5.73 6.64 6.77
C ALA A 179 -7.08 5.90 6.75
N ASP A 180 -8.01 6.25 7.66
CA ASP A 180 -9.36 5.65 7.72
C ASP A 180 -10.20 5.95 6.47
N TYR A 181 -9.82 6.99 5.73
CA TYR A 181 -10.43 7.38 4.47
C TYR A 181 -9.65 6.84 3.26
N GLY A 182 -8.56 6.09 3.45
CA GLY A 182 -7.70 5.56 2.40
C GLY A 182 -6.89 6.62 1.67
N VAL A 183 -6.53 7.70 2.37
CA VAL A 183 -5.74 8.83 1.85
C VAL A 183 -4.56 9.15 2.76
N GLU A 184 -3.92 8.12 3.31
CA GLU A 184 -2.65 8.24 4.02
C GLU A 184 -1.53 8.74 3.09
N THR A 185 -0.54 9.42 3.68
CA THR A 185 0.60 9.93 2.91
C THR A 185 1.73 8.90 2.82
N GLY A 186 2.59 9.07 1.81
CA GLY A 186 3.93 8.48 1.85
C GLY A 186 4.80 9.12 2.96
N HIS A 187 6.10 8.81 2.95
CA HIS A 187 7.02 9.31 3.98
C HIS A 187 7.17 10.83 3.95
N TYR A 188 7.28 11.41 5.16
CA TYR A 188 7.68 12.79 5.36
C TYR A 188 9.19 12.95 5.14
N HIS A 189 9.56 13.76 4.15
CA HIS A 189 10.94 13.91 3.70
C HIS A 189 11.26 15.37 3.37
N HIS A 190 12.56 15.68 3.37
CA HIS A 190 13.05 16.98 2.95
C HIS A 190 12.75 17.23 1.47
N SER A 191 12.21 18.39 1.16
CA SER A 191 11.91 18.92 -0.16
C SER A 191 12.99 19.93 -0.57
N PHE A 192 12.63 21.14 -0.99
CA PHE A 192 13.53 22.25 -1.33
C PHE A 192 13.55 23.30 -0.20
N ASP A 193 14.61 24.12 -0.09
CA ASP A 193 14.75 25.25 0.85
C ASP A 193 14.27 24.97 2.30
N ASP A 194 14.80 23.91 2.93
CA ASP A 194 14.52 23.46 4.30
C ASP A 194 13.06 23.04 4.60
N GLU A 195 12.20 22.99 3.59
CA GLU A 195 10.83 22.51 3.74
C GLU A 195 10.79 20.98 3.79
N TRP A 196 9.89 20.46 4.63
CA TRP A 196 9.59 19.03 4.70
C TRP A 196 8.16 18.76 4.27
N PHE A 197 7.99 17.68 3.52
CA PHE A 197 6.77 17.40 2.79
C PHE A 197 6.39 15.91 2.83
N ALA A 198 5.10 15.63 2.86
CA ALA A 198 4.51 14.36 2.49
C ALA A 198 3.20 14.59 1.74
N SER A 199 2.85 13.67 0.83
CA SER A 199 1.53 13.64 0.23
C SER A 199 1.01 12.22 0.03
N SER A 200 -0.31 12.09 -0.05
CA SER A 200 -0.95 10.89 -0.57
C SER A 200 -0.78 10.80 -2.09
N SER A 201 -1.04 9.62 -2.64
CA SER A 201 -1.36 9.51 -4.06
C SER A 201 -2.66 10.26 -4.37
N MET A 202 -2.83 10.70 -5.61
CA MET A 202 -4.09 11.23 -6.10
C MET A 202 -5.13 10.11 -6.10
N ARG A 203 -6.16 10.24 -5.28
CA ARG A 203 -7.30 9.33 -5.29
C ARG A 203 -8.29 9.80 -6.35
N GLU A 204 -8.52 8.95 -7.34
CA GLU A 204 -9.52 9.22 -8.37
C GLU A 204 -10.95 9.09 -7.81
N ILE A 205 -11.82 9.97 -8.29
CA ILE A 205 -13.23 10.07 -7.93
C ILE A 205 -14.02 10.15 -9.25
N GLY A 206 -15.02 9.28 -9.37
CA GLY A 206 -15.91 9.25 -10.54
C GLY A 206 -15.85 7.95 -11.31
N SER A 207 -16.53 7.94 -12.46
CA SER A 207 -16.69 6.76 -13.31
C SER A 207 -15.44 6.40 -14.14
N GLY A 208 -14.47 7.31 -14.25
CA GLY A 208 -13.25 7.13 -15.05
C GLY A 208 -13.47 7.15 -16.58
N ILE A 209 -14.68 7.45 -17.05
CA ILE A 209 -15.00 7.54 -18.48
C ILE A 209 -14.39 8.83 -19.08
N ASN A 210 -14.36 9.91 -18.30
CA ASN A 210 -13.65 11.16 -18.58
C ASN A 210 -12.44 11.28 -17.66
N LEU A 211 -11.72 12.41 -17.74
CA LEU A 211 -10.66 12.74 -16.78
C LEU A 211 -11.25 12.80 -15.37
N SER A 212 -10.92 11.82 -14.53
CA SER A 212 -11.45 11.68 -13.17
C SER A 212 -11.18 12.94 -12.34
N ASN A 213 -12.15 13.30 -11.50
CA ASN A 213 -11.90 14.19 -10.37
C ASN A 213 -10.87 13.51 -9.46
N ASN A 214 -10.05 14.27 -8.76
CA ASN A 214 -9.09 13.65 -7.84
C ASN A 214 -8.87 14.47 -6.58
N LEU A 215 -8.51 13.77 -5.51
CA LEU A 215 -8.26 14.33 -4.21
C LEU A 215 -6.92 13.83 -3.67
N ALA A 216 -6.16 14.72 -3.03
CA ALA A 216 -4.94 14.36 -2.33
C ALA A 216 -4.80 15.11 -1.01
N TYR A 217 -4.09 14.47 -0.08
CA TYR A 217 -3.71 15.00 1.21
C TYR A 217 -2.24 15.40 1.20
N TYR A 218 -1.94 16.56 1.77
CA TYR A 218 -0.59 17.13 1.82
C TYR A 218 -0.25 17.56 3.25
N ILE A 219 1.01 17.34 3.60
CA ILE A 219 1.61 17.71 4.87
C ILE A 219 2.87 18.49 4.56
N GLU A 220 2.99 19.69 5.11
CA GLU A 220 4.13 20.59 4.94
C GLU A 220 4.60 21.10 6.30
N GLY A 221 5.88 21.45 6.39
CA GLY A 221 6.45 22.07 7.58
C GLY A 221 7.95 21.92 7.65
N THR A 222 8.45 21.66 8.85
CA THR A 222 9.88 21.53 9.16
C THR A 222 10.23 20.07 9.44
N GLN A 223 11.52 19.78 9.58
CA GLN A 223 11.99 18.45 10.00
C GLN A 223 11.32 17.93 11.28
N HIS A 224 10.90 18.83 12.17
CA HIS A 224 10.44 18.51 13.51
C HIS A 224 8.93 18.57 13.68
N ALA A 225 8.24 19.38 12.88
CA ALA A 225 6.82 19.62 13.01
C ALA A 225 6.17 19.87 11.65
N ALA A 226 5.01 19.24 11.43
CA ALA A 226 4.11 19.61 10.37
C ALA A 226 3.39 20.89 10.80
N THR A 227 3.42 21.92 9.98
CA THR A 227 2.81 23.24 10.26
C THR A 227 1.62 23.51 9.35
N SER A 228 1.44 22.71 8.30
CA SER A 228 0.39 22.88 7.31
C SER A 228 -0.14 21.51 6.90
N LEU A 229 -1.46 21.32 7.01
CA LEU A 229 -2.19 20.13 6.59
C LEU A 229 -3.24 20.55 5.56
N LYS A 230 -3.22 19.95 4.36
CA LYS A 230 -4.12 20.36 3.27
C LYS A 230 -4.82 19.16 2.64
N VAL A 231 -6.13 19.26 2.47
CA VAL A 231 -6.86 18.44 1.50
C VAL A 231 -7.08 19.29 0.26
N LYS A 232 -6.69 18.78 -0.91
CA LYS A 232 -6.94 19.44 -2.20
C LYS A 232 -7.78 18.53 -3.08
N LEU A 233 -8.92 19.04 -3.53
CA LEU A 233 -9.76 18.45 -4.57
C LEU A 233 -9.49 19.16 -5.90
N ASN A 234 -9.37 18.40 -6.97
CA ASN A 234 -9.36 18.89 -8.35
C ASN A 234 -10.60 18.35 -9.06
N VAL A 235 -11.48 19.25 -9.47
CA VAL A 235 -12.67 18.95 -10.27
C VAL A 235 -12.30 19.10 -11.74
N ASN A 236 -11.96 17.97 -12.35
CA ASN A 236 -11.61 17.83 -13.76
C ASN A 236 -12.83 17.47 -14.63
N ASN A 237 -13.86 16.89 -14.01
CA ASN A 237 -15.13 16.56 -14.62
C ASN A 237 -16.25 17.30 -13.86
N PRO A 238 -16.69 18.47 -14.34
CA PRO A 238 -17.72 19.27 -13.70
C PRO A 238 -19.07 18.56 -13.56
N ASP A 239 -19.37 17.60 -14.43
CA ASP A 239 -20.63 16.84 -14.39
C ASP A 239 -20.73 15.94 -13.14
N GLU A 240 -19.58 15.55 -12.57
CA GLU A 240 -19.48 14.73 -11.36
C GLU A 240 -19.00 15.56 -10.14
N ALA A 241 -19.08 16.90 -10.22
CA ALA A 241 -18.58 17.80 -9.18
C ALA A 241 -19.22 17.57 -7.81
N GLY A 242 -20.55 17.41 -7.75
CA GLY A 242 -21.27 17.26 -6.48
C GLY A 242 -20.77 16.07 -5.64
N THR A 243 -20.61 14.90 -6.26
CA THR A 243 -20.05 13.71 -5.60
C THR A 243 -18.63 13.96 -5.09
N ALA A 244 -17.79 14.64 -5.88
CA ALA A 244 -16.43 14.94 -5.49
C ALA A 244 -16.35 15.96 -4.34
N GLU A 245 -17.26 16.93 -4.34
CA GLU A 245 -17.41 17.92 -3.28
C GLU A 245 -17.90 17.31 -1.96
N ASP A 246 -18.87 16.39 -1.99
CA ASP A 246 -19.34 15.65 -0.81
C ASP A 246 -18.19 14.84 -0.17
N ILE A 247 -17.40 14.16 -1.01
CA ILE A 247 -16.21 13.43 -0.58
C ILE A 247 -15.21 14.41 0.06
N PHE A 248 -14.93 15.54 -0.58
CA PHE A 248 -14.03 16.56 -0.07
C PHE A 248 -14.47 17.11 1.29
N ILE A 249 -15.76 17.40 1.49
CA ILE A 249 -16.33 17.84 2.78
C ILE A 249 -16.05 16.79 3.86
N GLY A 250 -16.30 15.51 3.57
CA GLY A 250 -16.02 14.42 4.49
C GLY A 250 -14.54 14.36 4.92
N HIS A 251 -13.62 14.52 3.97
CA HIS A 251 -12.18 14.52 4.25
C HIS A 251 -11.74 15.77 5.03
N ALA A 252 -12.26 16.96 4.69
CA ALA A 252 -11.96 18.20 5.40
C ALA A 252 -12.42 18.15 6.86
N MET A 253 -13.63 17.64 7.09
CA MET A 253 -14.20 17.44 8.42
C MET A 253 -13.40 16.44 9.25
N HIS A 254 -13.04 15.30 8.66
CA HIS A 254 -12.24 14.30 9.35
C HIS A 254 -10.82 14.81 9.65
N LEU A 255 -10.17 15.50 8.72
CA LEU A 255 -8.88 16.14 8.95
C LEU A 255 -8.96 17.13 10.12
N LEU A 256 -9.99 17.97 10.17
CA LEU A 256 -10.20 18.94 11.23
C LEU A 256 -10.41 18.27 12.59
N GLU A 257 -11.18 17.18 12.64
CA GLU A 257 -11.37 16.40 13.87
C GLU A 257 -10.05 15.81 14.37
N ARG A 258 -9.29 15.16 13.49
CA ARG A 258 -8.02 14.48 13.82
C ARG A 258 -6.91 15.47 14.19
N ALA A 259 -6.84 16.61 13.50
CA ALA A 259 -5.84 17.65 13.75
C ALA A 259 -6.17 18.52 14.96
N MET A 260 -7.44 18.66 15.32
CA MET A 260 -7.89 19.54 16.40
C MET A 260 -8.72 18.82 17.46
N SER A 261 -10.00 18.60 17.16
CA SER A 261 -10.98 17.95 18.04
C SER A 261 -12.33 17.85 17.34
N LEU A 262 -13.18 16.94 17.81
CA LEU A 262 -14.58 16.85 17.39
C LEU A 262 -15.35 18.17 17.58
N ASN A 263 -15.10 18.89 18.68
CA ASN A 263 -15.74 20.19 18.94
C ASN A 263 -15.34 21.27 17.94
N ALA A 264 -14.11 21.24 17.40
CA ALA A 264 -13.71 22.16 16.33
C ALA A 264 -14.42 21.82 15.02
N ALA A 265 -14.50 20.52 14.70
CA ALA A 265 -15.21 20.03 13.53
C ALA A 265 -16.69 20.44 13.55
N GLU A 266 -17.43 20.16 14.64
CA GLU A 266 -18.85 20.52 14.75
C GLU A 266 -19.10 22.04 14.64
N ARG A 267 -18.22 22.87 15.21
CA ARG A 267 -18.34 24.34 15.09
C ARG A 267 -18.19 24.85 13.65
N LEU A 268 -17.34 24.21 12.84
CA LEU A 268 -17.06 24.64 11.46
C LEU A 268 -17.83 23.86 10.39
N LYS A 269 -18.57 22.82 10.79
CA LYS A 269 -19.33 21.93 9.91
C LYS A 269 -20.17 22.66 8.86
N MET A 270 -20.99 23.61 9.30
CA MET A 270 -21.85 24.35 8.37
C MET A 270 -21.05 25.22 7.40
N ARG A 271 -19.94 25.83 7.84
CA ARG A 271 -19.08 26.65 6.98
C ARG A 271 -18.32 25.81 5.95
N ILE A 272 -17.89 24.60 6.33
CA ILE A 272 -17.25 23.66 5.41
C ILE A 272 -18.27 23.14 4.40
N ALA A 273 -19.51 22.85 4.83
CA ALA A 273 -20.57 22.33 3.97
C ALA A 273 -21.06 23.33 2.91
N THR A 274 -20.97 24.64 3.12
CA THR A 274 -21.32 25.63 2.07
C THR A 274 -20.29 25.70 0.94
N LEU A 275 -19.06 25.23 1.19
CA LEU A 275 -17.94 25.31 0.25
C LEU A 275 -17.62 26.74 -0.23
N GLU A 276 -18.08 27.76 0.49
CA GLU A 276 -17.69 29.14 0.25
C GLU A 276 -16.28 29.40 0.80
N THR A 277 -15.53 30.26 0.14
CA THR A 277 -14.20 30.66 0.64
C THR A 277 -14.35 31.28 2.01
N PHE A 278 -13.59 30.79 2.99
CA PHE A 278 -13.61 31.35 4.33
C PHE A 278 -12.28 31.16 5.05
N GLU A 279 -12.05 32.01 6.05
CA GLU A 279 -10.96 31.89 7.00
C GLU A 279 -11.49 31.83 8.44
N ALA A 280 -10.82 31.08 9.30
CA ALA A 280 -11.18 30.95 10.71
C ALA A 280 -9.94 30.87 11.60
N GLU A 281 -9.87 31.74 12.59
CA GLU A 281 -8.83 31.66 13.62
C GLU A 281 -9.03 30.45 14.52
N ILE A 282 -7.93 29.79 14.86
CA ILE A 282 -7.88 28.68 15.81
C ILE A 282 -6.72 28.91 16.79
N PRO A 283 -6.68 28.20 17.94
CA PRO A 283 -5.52 28.26 18.79
C PRO A 283 -4.24 27.90 18.01
N TYR A 284 -3.29 28.84 18.01
CA TYR A 284 -1.98 28.74 17.38
C TYR A 284 -1.97 28.65 15.85
N GLY A 285 -3.01 29.15 15.16
CA GLY A 285 -3.00 29.26 13.71
C GLY A 285 -4.38 29.58 13.12
N HIS A 286 -4.61 29.19 11.87
CA HIS A 286 -5.84 29.48 11.14
C HIS A 286 -6.24 28.33 10.21
N ILE A 287 -7.48 28.37 9.77
CA ILE A 287 -8.06 27.47 8.77
C ILE A 287 -8.47 28.30 7.56
N LEU A 288 -8.15 27.81 6.37
CA LEU A 288 -8.56 28.41 5.10
C LEU A 288 -9.29 27.36 4.25
N LEU A 289 -10.46 27.72 3.73
CA LEU A 289 -11.10 27.04 2.60
C LEU A 289 -11.07 28.00 1.41
N SER A 290 -10.55 27.56 0.27
CA SER A 290 -10.47 28.38 -0.95
C SER A 290 -10.85 27.58 -2.20
N ARG A 291 -11.36 28.29 -3.22
CA ARG A 291 -11.57 27.79 -4.58
C ARG A 291 -10.73 28.56 -5.58
N GLU A 292 -10.18 27.86 -6.56
CA GLU A 292 -9.43 28.43 -7.67
C GLU A 292 -9.89 27.78 -8.99
N ASP A 293 -10.40 28.57 -9.92
CA ASP A 293 -10.83 28.06 -11.23
C ASP A 293 -9.62 27.86 -12.15
N PHE A 294 -9.64 26.81 -12.98
CA PHE A 294 -8.54 26.52 -13.89
C PHE A 294 -8.43 27.56 -15.01
N VAL A 295 -7.23 28.12 -15.19
CA VAL A 295 -6.94 29.04 -16.29
C VAL A 295 -6.42 28.25 -17.49
N GLY A 296 -7.10 28.34 -18.63
CA GLY A 296 -6.64 27.74 -19.90
C GLY A 296 -6.73 26.21 -19.99
N GLY A 297 -7.44 25.57 -19.06
CA GLY A 297 -7.59 24.12 -18.98
C GLY A 297 -9.02 23.64 -19.27
N ILE A 298 -9.51 22.76 -18.39
CA ILE A 298 -10.85 22.15 -18.47
C ILE A 298 -11.89 23.24 -18.24
N LYS A 299 -12.80 23.43 -19.19
CA LYS A 299 -13.87 24.43 -19.09
C LYS A 299 -14.75 24.13 -17.87
N GLY A 300 -14.80 25.07 -16.93
CA GLY A 300 -15.56 24.92 -15.68
C GLY A 300 -14.89 24.03 -14.62
N GLY A 301 -13.66 23.56 -14.88
CA GLY A 301 -12.86 22.85 -13.87
C GLY A 301 -12.25 23.81 -12.85
N TYR A 302 -12.04 23.31 -11.64
CA TYR A 302 -11.53 24.10 -10.52
C TYR A 302 -10.86 23.23 -9.46
N SER A 303 -10.05 23.84 -8.61
CA SER A 303 -9.56 23.24 -7.37
C SER A 303 -10.29 23.79 -6.16
N ARG A 304 -10.48 22.94 -5.16
CA ARG A 304 -10.80 23.35 -3.79
C ARG A 304 -9.67 22.93 -2.86
N ARG A 305 -9.34 23.79 -1.92
CA ARG A 305 -8.32 23.53 -0.90
C ARG A 305 -8.89 23.84 0.46
N PHE A 306 -8.79 22.87 1.36
CA PHE A 306 -9.01 23.06 2.79
C PHE A 306 -7.66 22.90 3.49
N GLU A 307 -7.24 23.91 4.22
CA GLU A 307 -5.91 24.01 4.81
C GLU A 307 -6.02 24.39 6.29
N ILE A 308 -5.33 23.64 7.14
CA ILE A 308 -5.16 23.95 8.56
C ILE A 308 -3.69 24.28 8.78
N ARG A 309 -3.42 25.50 9.26
CA ARG A 309 -2.07 25.92 9.64
C ARG A 309 -1.94 26.05 11.15
N ARG A 310 -0.80 25.59 11.67
CA ARG A 310 -0.32 25.81 13.04
C ARG A 310 1.18 26.00 13.06
N GLY A 311 1.71 26.54 14.14
CA GLY A 311 3.12 26.91 14.18
C GLY A 311 3.27 28.37 13.80
N ALA A 312 3.96 29.14 14.63
CA ALA A 312 4.18 30.56 14.39
C ALA A 312 4.77 30.79 12.99
N LEU A 313 4.08 31.60 12.17
CA LEU A 313 4.76 32.47 11.23
C LEU A 313 5.69 33.34 12.09
N GLN A 314 6.97 32.98 12.23
CA GLN A 314 7.96 34.00 12.49
C GLN A 314 7.98 34.87 11.23
N THR A 315 7.12 35.88 11.20
CA THR A 315 7.44 37.09 10.46
C THR A 315 8.74 37.59 11.04
N SER A 316 9.82 37.39 10.29
CA SER A 316 11.10 38.03 10.53
C SER A 316 10.88 39.54 10.58
N ASP A 317 11.02 40.13 11.77
CA ASP A 317 11.28 41.55 11.96
C ASP A 317 12.65 41.94 11.38
#